data_AF-A0A315R1Z6-F1
#
_entry.id   AF-A0A315R1Z6-F1
#
_cell.length_a   1.000
_cell.length_b   1.000
_cell.length_c   1.000
_cell.angle_alpha   90.00
_cell.angle_beta   90.00
_cell.angle_gamma   90.00
#
_symmetry.space_group_name_H-M   'P 1'
#
loop_
_entity.id
_entity.type
_entity.pdbx_description
1 polymer ?
#
loop_
_entity_poly.entity_id
_entity_poly.type
_entity_poly.pdbx_seq_one_letter_code
_entity_poly.pdbx_strand_id
1 'polypeptide(L)' 'MKEFNTTGVCIPEKHYIADVSKKITEIEKMVEEGKYFTINKPRQSGKTTILYLFTSIA' A
#
# COMPACT_ATOMS: atom_id res chain seq x y z
N MET A 1 20.72 -5.15 3.26
CA MET A 1 20.06 -5.21 4.58
C MET A 1 18.82 -4.32 4.50
N LYS A 2 17.68 -4.71 5.09
CA LYS A 2 16.47 -3.87 5.08
C LYS A 2 16.52 -2.84 6.21
N GLU A 3 15.81 -1.72 6.04
CA GLU A 3 15.74 -0.64 7.04
C GLU A 3 14.31 -0.13 7.30
N PHE A 4 14.13 0.60 8.40
CA PHE A 4 12.86 1.27 8.69
C PHE A 4 12.80 2.61 7.95
N ASN A 5 11.86 2.74 7.03
CA ASN A 5 11.60 4.00 6.35
C ASN A 5 10.44 4.75 7.01
N THR A 6 10.67 6.03 7.32
CA THR A 6 9.67 6.92 7.93
C THR A 6 9.17 8.01 6.98
N THR A 7 9.74 8.09 5.77
CA THR A 7 9.45 9.17 4.80
C THR A 7 9.20 8.61 3.41
N GLY A 8 8.09 9.02 2.77
CA GLY A 8 7.77 8.61 1.41
C GLY A 8 7.27 7.16 1.29
N VAL A 9 7.52 6.55 0.13
CA VAL A 9 7.07 5.19 -0.22
C VAL A 9 7.97 4.13 0.40
N CYS A 10 7.41 3.00 0.83
CA CYS A 10 8.21 1.84 1.22
C CYS A 10 8.42 0.86 0.06
N ILE A 11 9.67 0.47 -0.17
CA ILE A 11 10.07 -0.46 -1.23
C ILE A 11 10.32 -1.83 -0.59
N PRO A 12 9.61 -2.91 -0.97
CA PRO A 12 9.69 -4.21 -0.30
C PRO A 12 11.10 -4.78 -0.18
N GLU A 13 11.96 -4.56 -1.17
CA GLU A 13 13.33 -5.07 -1.20
C GLU A 13 14.24 -4.31 -0.23
N LYS A 14 13.93 -3.04 0.05
CA LYS A 14 14.76 -2.13 0.85
C LYS A 14 14.25 -1.91 2.26
N HIS A 15 12.94 -1.94 2.48
CA HIS A 15 12.32 -1.48 3.72
C HIS A 15 11.54 -2.57 4.46
N TYR A 16 11.52 -2.50 5.78
CA TYR A 16 10.57 -3.25 6.59
C TYR A 16 9.15 -2.69 6.40
N ILE A 17 8.19 -3.56 6.10
CA ILE A 17 6.80 -3.21 5.81
C ILE A 17 5.90 -4.14 6.63
N ALA A 18 4.86 -3.56 7.26
CA ALA A 18 3.81 -4.35 7.89
C ALA A 18 2.97 -5.05 6.82
N ASP A 19 2.50 -6.27 7.08
CA ASP A 19 1.64 -6.96 6.13
C ASP A 19 0.35 -6.15 5.86
N VAL A 20 0.12 -5.88 4.58
CA VAL A 20 -1.05 -5.15 4.07
C VAL A 20 -1.82 -5.95 3.03
N SER A 21 -1.49 -7.23 2.82
CA SER A 21 -2.05 -8.07 1.76
C SER A 21 -3.58 -8.08 1.79
N LYS A 22 -4.18 -8.22 2.97
CA LYS A 22 -5.64 -8.18 3.15
C LYS A 22 -6.28 -6.88 2.62
N LYS A 23 -5.63 -5.73 2.87
CA LYS A 23 -6.14 -4.43 2.41
C LYS A 23 -6.05 -4.31 0.89
N ILE A 24 -4.97 -4.84 0.29
CA ILE A 24 -4.79 -4.87 -1.16
C ILE A 24 -5.88 -5.72 -1.80
N THR A 25 -6.15 -6.92 -1.27
CA THR A 25 -7.23 -7.79 -1.78
C THR A 25 -8.62 -7.14 -1.70
N GLU A 26 -8.91 -6.39 -0.64
CA GLU A 26 -10.17 -5.64 -0.53
C GLU A 26 -10.26 -4.51 -1.58
N ILE A 27 -9.14 -3.83 -1.86
CA ILE A 27 -9.05 -2.79 -2.90
C ILE A 27 -9.22 -3.40 -4.29
N GLU A 28 -8.54 -4.52 -4.59
CA GLU A 28 -8.64 -5.25 -5.86
C GLU A 28 -10.09 -5.59 -6.18
N LYS A 29 -10.81 -6.17 -5.22
CA LYS A 29 -12.23 -6.50 -5.38
C LYS A 29 -13.08 -5.27 -5.71
N MET A 30 -12.83 -4.14 -5.05
CA MET A 30 -13.56 -2.90 -5.35
C MET A 30 -13.29 -2.41 -6.77
N VAL A 31 -12.05 -2.52 -7.24
CA VAL A 31 -11.64 -2.11 -8.60
C VAL A 31 -12.24 -3.04 -9.65
N GLU A 32 -12.23 -4.36 -9.43
CA GLU A 32 -12.88 -5.35 -10.31
C GLU A 32 -14.38 -5.10 -10.44
N GLU A 33 -15.03 -4.65 -9.37
CA GLU A 33 -16.45 -4.26 -9.38
C GLU A 33 -16.70 -2.86 -9.97
N GLY A 34 -15.66 -2.18 -10.49
CA GLY A 34 -15.76 -0.84 -11.09
C GLY A 34 -16.00 0.29 -10.09
N LYS A 35 -15.70 0.08 -8.80
CA LYS A 35 -15.96 1.05 -7.73
C LYS A 35 -14.78 1.98 -7.50
N TYR A 36 -15.09 3.21 -7.10
CA TYR A 36 -14.11 4.12 -6.52
C TYR A 36 -13.87 3.80 -5.04
N PHE A 37 -12.64 3.96 -4.58
CA PHE A 37 -12.27 3.82 -3.17
C PHE A 37 -11.39 5.00 -2.71
N THR A 38 -11.30 5.20 -1.41
CA THR A 38 -10.46 6.24 -0.81
C THR A 38 -9.63 5.66 0.34
N ILE A 39 -8.39 6.12 0.50
CA ILE A 39 -7.52 5.74 1.63
C ILE A 39 -7.40 6.92 2.59
N ASN A 40 -8.29 6.99 3.60
CA ASN A 40 -8.29 8.07 4.58
C ASN A 40 -7.58 7.67 5.89
N LYS A 41 -6.35 8.17 6.08
CA LYS A 41 -5.53 7.98 7.30
C LYS A 41 -4.56 9.15 7.51
N PRO A 42 -4.06 9.38 8.74
CA PRO A 42 -3.08 10.44 9.05
C PRO A 42 -1.80 10.41 8.21
N ARG A 43 -0.99 11.48 8.24
CA ARG A 43 0.32 11.53 7.56
C ARG A 43 1.19 10.34 7.99
N GLN A 44 2.04 9.85 7.07
CA GLN A 44 2.98 8.74 7.33
C GLN A 44 2.34 7.38 7.68
N SER A 45 1.04 7.20 7.43
CA SER A 45 0.35 5.92 7.61
C SER A 45 0.55 4.92 6.45
N GLY A 46 1.52 5.14 5.57
CA GLY A 46 1.79 4.24 4.43
C GLY A 46 0.77 4.27 3.29
N LYS A 47 -0.04 5.34 3.13
CA LYS A 47 -1.02 5.44 2.03
C LYS A 47 -0.38 5.31 0.65
N THR A 48 0.71 6.04 0.41
CA THR A 48 1.47 5.99 -0.83
C THR A 48 2.08 4.61 -1.06
N THR A 49 2.51 3.94 0.01
CA THR A 49 2.99 2.55 -0.06
C THR A 49 1.89 1.59 -0.49
N ILE A 50 0.67 1.72 0.05
CA ILE A 50 -0.46 0.87 -0.36
C ILE A 50 -0.76 1.06 -1.85
N LEU A 51 -0.80 2.31 -2.32
CA LEU A 51 -1.02 2.60 -3.75
C LEU A 51 0.10 2.00 -4.62
N TYR A 52 1.36 2.17 -4.22
CA TYR A 52 2.51 1.62 -4.95
C TYR A 52 2.45 0.09 -5.05
N LEU A 53 2.17 -0.60 -3.94
CA LEU A 53 2.08 -2.06 -3.92
C LEU A 53 0.92 -2.56 -4.79
N PHE A 54 -0.24 -1.91 -4.71
CA PHE A 54 -1.39 -2.24 -5.57
C PHE A 54 -1.05 -2.07 -7.06
N THR A 55 -0.49 -0.94 -7.47
CA THR A 55 -0.16 -0.69 -8.90
C THR A 55 1.04 -1.46 -9.41
N SER A 56 1.85 -2.05 -8.53
CA SER A 56 3.00 -2.88 -8.93
C SER A 56 2.62 -4.36 -9.11
N ILE A 57 1.41 -4.74 -8.70
CA ILE A 57 0.87 -6.10 -8.79
C ILE A 57 -0.13 -6.22 -9.96
N ALA A 58 -0.85 -5.14 -10.28
CA ALA A 58 -1.73 -5.01 -11.45
C ALA A 58 -0.95 -4.70 -12.73
#